data_AF-A0A8S1NQN7-F1
#
_entry.id   AF-A0A8S1NQN7-F1
#
_cell.length_a   1.000
_cell.length_b   1.000
_cell.length_c   1.000
_cell.angle_alpha   90.00
_cell.angle_beta   90.00
_cell.angle_gamma   90.00
#
_symmetry.space_group_name_H-M   'P 1'
#
loop_
_entity.id
_entity.type
_entity.pdbx_description
1 polymer ?
#
loop_
_entity_poly.entity_id
_entity_poly.type
_entity_poly.pdbx_seq_one_letter_code
_entity_poly.pdbx_strand_id
1 'polypeptide(L)'
;MYQIKTELQPIAIVSLQMNDRDEEIKVYEGENVEHVVRLFCQRHYLGQDCVLYLVDQINQQLERESSPRFGESFGYNNICHQMLHPSHSQQSECAITTQTSSVDENQNSAQKSYEKWQQIINKKSDLKQQKTVPQNTVLWNVPTSARSFNDNKKVSTNERLYRDGLDKQKNKIQKAEQYKLQKQLLEQKQITFQPLISPRSRQMAELKKLSQPDCSINNIGSQLYQKGLELNSKKEKLRMQIQEQERKLSPFQPKITETSRNHSQNRSNTPIYDKLYFQAKEDMKKKEEFQNREFSKMHPFHPHSQNNSNKHTTAIQQKKLVEKLVKEHEEKQKRIEKKKQEYQIQVQNQVTFKPNINKDATYKKISEKKEYEDIEIAMDLQRIQSGLQSKNSFSQCETRTQSQQSQQSLFDMNIQRIFNQLDSDQDGYISKENISLDELDFESLKAIEVVLNQIDEDEYTEINLKGFKKLCEMHQLHQQLNSL
;
A
#
# COMPACT_ATOMS: atom_id res chain seq x y z
N MET A 1 -41.33 21.61 5.34
CA MET A 1 -40.07 21.58 6.11
C MET A 1 -39.96 20.23 6.81
N TYR A 2 -39.16 19.31 6.27
CA TYR A 2 -38.87 18.05 6.93
C TYR A 2 -37.71 18.30 7.90
N GLN A 3 -37.97 18.24 9.21
CA GLN A 3 -36.91 18.21 10.20
C GLN A 3 -36.15 16.89 10.03
N ILE A 4 -34.92 16.98 9.51
CA ILE A 4 -33.99 15.86 9.52
C ILE A 4 -33.67 15.59 10.99
N LYS A 5 -34.27 14.54 11.56
CA LYS A 5 -33.86 14.03 12.87
C LYS A 5 -32.48 13.43 12.69
N THR A 6 -31.45 14.16 13.12
CA THR A 6 -30.12 13.61 13.29
C THR A 6 -30.20 12.53 14.37
N GLU A 7 -30.03 11.27 13.96
CA GLU A 7 -29.91 10.16 14.90
C GLU A 7 -28.65 10.39 15.74
N LEU A 8 -28.80 10.41 17.07
CA LEU A 8 -27.68 10.49 17.98
C LEU A 8 -26.79 9.26 17.77
N GLN A 9 -25.47 9.47 17.71
CA GLN A 9 -24.51 8.37 17.64
C GLN A 9 -24.20 7.88 19.06
N PRO A 10 -24.18 6.56 19.30
CA PRO A 10 -23.81 6.02 20.61
C PRO A 10 -22.32 6.24 20.89
N ILE A 11 -21.99 6.54 22.15
CA ILE A 11 -20.61 6.71 22.64
C ILE A 11 -19.95 5.38 23.00
N ALA A 12 -20.73 4.34 23.29
CA ALA A 12 -20.24 2.99 23.50
C ALA A 12 -21.26 1.97 22.96
N ILE A 13 -20.74 0.88 22.38
CA ILE A 13 -21.54 -0.25 21.88
C ILE A 13 -20.93 -1.54 22.41
N VAL A 14 -21.73 -2.33 23.13
CA VAL A 14 -21.35 -3.67 23.61
C VAL A 14 -22.27 -4.70 23.00
N SER A 15 -21.71 -5.58 22.15
CA SER A 15 -22.43 -6.70 21.54
C SER A 15 -22.31 -7.95 22.42
N LEU A 16 -23.46 -8.55 22.76
CA LEU A 16 -23.56 -9.76 23.56
C LEU A 16 -24.18 -10.88 22.74
N GLN A 17 -23.45 -11.99 22.61
CA GLN A 17 -23.96 -13.19 21.96
C GLN A 17 -24.86 -13.95 22.93
N MET A 18 -26.17 -13.92 22.66
CA MET A 18 -27.19 -14.68 23.37
C MET A 18 -27.51 -15.97 22.60
N ASN A 19 -28.24 -16.90 23.22
CA ASN A 19 -28.45 -18.27 22.70
C ASN A 19 -28.84 -18.35 21.22
N ASP A 20 -29.63 -17.41 20.70
CA ASP A 20 -30.12 -17.44 19.32
C ASP A 20 -29.87 -16.13 18.53
N ARG A 21 -29.34 -15.07 19.16
CA ARG A 21 -29.17 -13.73 18.56
C ARG A 21 -28.05 -12.95 19.22
N ASP A 22 -27.42 -12.09 18.43
CA ASP A 22 -26.54 -11.04 18.94
C ASP A 22 -27.40 -9.82 19.31
N GLU A 23 -27.29 -9.36 20.55
CA GLU A 23 -27.98 -8.17 21.06
C GLU A 23 -26.95 -7.09 21.40
N GLU A 24 -27.29 -5.82 21.20
CA GLU A 24 -26.39 -4.69 21.40
C GLU A 24 -26.88 -3.76 22.51
N ILE A 25 -25.98 -3.41 23.44
CA ILE A 25 -26.18 -2.34 24.41
C ILE A 25 -25.56 -1.08 23.81
N LYS A 26 -26.39 -0.06 23.53
CA LYS A 26 -25.98 1.25 23.03
C LYS A 26 -26.11 2.27 24.14
N VAL A 27 -25.03 2.97 24.44
CA VAL A 27 -25.00 4.04 25.45
C VAL A 27 -24.80 5.36 24.74
N TYR A 28 -25.65 6.34 25.02
CA TYR A 28 -25.56 7.69 24.47
C TYR A 28 -24.96 8.69 25.47
N GLU A 29 -24.50 9.82 24.95
CA GLU A 29 -23.94 10.89 25.77
C GLU A 29 -24.99 11.43 26.76
N GLY A 30 -24.63 11.46 28.05
CA GLY A 30 -25.51 11.90 29.14
C GLY A 30 -26.38 10.80 29.76
N GLU A 31 -26.38 9.58 29.23
CA GLU A 31 -27.12 8.47 29.83
C GLU A 31 -26.38 7.84 31.02
N ASN A 32 -27.14 7.36 32.02
CA ASN A 32 -26.59 6.61 33.12
C ASN A 32 -26.35 5.14 32.70
N VAL A 33 -25.07 4.75 32.56
CA VAL A 33 -24.64 3.41 32.14
C VAL A 33 -25.28 2.30 32.96
N GLU A 34 -25.35 2.46 34.29
CA GLU A 34 -25.92 1.45 35.18
C GLU A 34 -27.41 1.25 34.90
N HIS A 35 -28.14 2.33 34.61
CA HIS A 35 -29.56 2.25 34.27
C HIS A 35 -29.79 1.52 32.94
N VAL A 36 -29.01 1.85 31.90
CA VAL A 36 -29.10 1.23 30.57
C VAL A 36 -28.81 -0.28 30.65
N VAL A 37 -27.74 -0.66 31.34
CA VAL A 37 -27.36 -2.07 31.55
C VAL A 37 -28.42 -2.79 32.39
N ARG A 38 -28.97 -2.16 33.43
CA ARG A 38 -29.99 -2.79 34.27
C ARG A 38 -31.28 -3.07 33.48
N LEU A 39 -31.71 -2.13 32.64
CA LEU A 39 -32.86 -2.34 31.73
C LEU A 39 -32.60 -3.47 30.74
N PHE A 40 -31.38 -3.55 30.20
CA PHE A 40 -30.97 -4.64 29.32
C PHE A 40 -31.00 -5.99 30.05
N CYS A 41 -30.37 -6.09 31.23
CA CYS A 41 -30.36 -7.32 32.03
C CYS A 41 -31.78 -7.74 32.43
N GLN A 42 -32.66 -6.81 32.77
CA GLN A 42 -34.06 -7.09 33.08
C GLN A 42 -34.82 -7.62 31.86
N ARG A 43 -34.59 -7.05 30.67
CA ARG A 43 -35.21 -7.50 29.41
C ARG A 43 -34.81 -8.93 29.03
N HIS A 44 -33.56 -9.32 29.33
CA HIS A 44 -33.00 -10.62 28.96
C HIS A 44 -32.91 -11.62 30.13
N TYR A 45 -33.52 -11.31 31.29
CA TYR A 45 -33.49 -12.14 32.50
C TYR A 45 -32.07 -12.53 32.96
N LEU A 46 -31.13 -11.59 32.83
CA LEU A 46 -29.75 -11.78 33.30
C LEU A 46 -29.64 -11.50 34.80
N GLY A 47 -28.79 -12.26 35.49
CA GLY A 47 -28.55 -12.10 36.92
C GLY A 47 -27.91 -10.75 37.28
N GLN A 48 -28.04 -10.34 38.55
CA GLN A 48 -27.48 -9.09 39.04
C GLN A 48 -25.95 -9.03 38.88
N ASP A 49 -25.27 -10.17 38.92
CA ASP A 49 -23.82 -10.26 38.72
C ASP A 49 -23.40 -9.80 37.31
N CYS A 50 -24.26 -10.03 36.30
CA CYS A 50 -24.02 -9.56 34.93
C CYS A 50 -24.08 -8.03 34.83
N VAL A 51 -24.90 -7.37 35.65
CA VAL A 51 -25.01 -5.91 35.66
C VAL A 51 -23.67 -5.28 36.05
N LEU A 52 -23.04 -5.77 37.12
CA LEU A 52 -21.75 -5.26 37.59
C LEU A 52 -20.65 -5.47 36.55
N TYR A 53 -20.60 -6.65 35.93
CA TYR A 53 -19.62 -6.97 34.89
C TYR A 53 -19.78 -6.08 33.65
N LEU A 54 -21.01 -5.89 33.15
CA LEU A 54 -21.27 -5.09 31.96
C LEU A 54 -21.02 -3.59 32.20
N VAL A 55 -21.37 -3.09 33.38
CA VAL A 55 -21.05 -1.70 33.77
C VAL A 55 -19.55 -1.47 33.79
N ASP A 56 -18.78 -2.39 34.39
CA ASP A 56 -17.31 -2.29 34.42
C ASP A 56 -16.71 -2.33 33.01
N GLN A 57 -17.18 -3.23 32.14
CA GLN A 57 -16.71 -3.30 30.74
C GLN A 57 -17.01 -2.03 29.95
N ILE A 58 -18.21 -1.45 30.09
CA ILE A 58 -18.58 -0.21 29.40
C ILE A 58 -17.74 0.96 29.93
N ASN A 59 -17.56 1.06 31.24
CA ASN A 59 -16.73 2.11 31.84
C ASN A 59 -15.27 2.00 31.38
N GLN A 60 -14.71 0.79 31.28
CA GLN A 60 -13.36 0.59 30.73
C GLN A 60 -13.24 1.01 29.26
N GLN A 61 -14.30 0.86 28.46
CA GLN A 61 -14.31 1.39 27.09
C GLN A 61 -14.37 2.92 27.07
N LEU A 62 -15.23 3.51 27.89
CA LEU A 62 -15.36 4.97 28.01
C LEU A 62 -14.06 5.61 28.53
N GLU A 63 -13.33 4.96 29.45
CA GLU A 63 -12.02 5.40 29.94
C GLU A 63 -10.91 5.26 28.89
N ARG A 64 -10.96 4.24 28.03
CA ARG A 64 -9.96 4.02 26.97
C ARG A 64 -10.12 4.97 25.79
N GLU A 65 -11.32 5.52 25.57
CA GLU A 65 -11.65 6.33 24.40
C GLU A 65 -11.44 7.84 24.55
N SER A 66 -10.74 8.32 25.57
CA SER A 66 -10.09 9.65 25.48
C SER A 66 -8.84 9.61 24.57
N SER A 67 -8.84 8.80 23.51
CA SER A 67 -7.92 8.97 22.40
C SER A 67 -8.41 10.17 21.62
N PRO A 68 -7.58 11.19 21.38
CA PRO A 68 -8.01 12.39 20.67
C PRO A 68 -8.62 11.95 19.34
N ARG A 69 -9.90 12.31 19.14
CA ARG A 69 -10.56 12.15 17.84
C ARG A 69 -9.59 12.73 16.82
N PHE A 70 -9.24 11.91 15.85
CA PHE A 70 -8.21 12.13 14.83
C PHE A 70 -8.48 13.36 13.91
N GLY A 71 -9.47 14.20 14.25
CA GLY A 71 -9.84 15.43 13.56
C GLY A 71 -9.51 16.73 14.29
N GLU A 72 -9.18 16.73 15.58
CA GLU A 72 -8.95 18.00 16.34
C GLU A 72 -7.47 18.38 16.49
N SER A 73 -6.53 17.49 16.18
CA SER A 73 -5.09 17.74 16.31
C SER A 73 -4.46 18.48 15.11
N PHE A 74 -5.26 18.92 14.14
CA PHE A 74 -4.80 19.67 12.97
C PHE A 74 -5.53 21.02 12.89
N GLY A 75 -5.25 21.94 13.80
CA GLY A 75 -5.97 23.22 13.71
C GLY A 75 -5.55 24.40 14.57
N TYR A 76 -4.54 24.36 15.43
CA TYR A 76 -4.14 25.58 16.16
C TYR A 76 -2.64 25.63 16.46
N ASN A 77 -1.85 25.98 15.44
CA ASN A 77 -0.54 26.58 15.68
C ASN A 77 -0.70 28.10 15.57
N ASN A 78 -0.88 28.72 16.74
CA ASN A 78 -0.74 30.16 16.93
C ASN A 78 0.66 30.59 16.49
N ILE A 79 0.70 31.45 15.47
CA ILE A 79 1.89 32.19 15.06
C ILE A 79 2.15 33.24 16.14
N CYS A 80 3.05 32.93 17.07
CA CYS A 80 3.62 33.94 17.95
C CYS A 80 4.80 34.60 17.23
N HIS A 81 4.62 35.88 16.92
CA HIS A 81 5.66 36.81 16.50
C HIS A 81 6.87 36.76 17.44
N GLN A 82 8.08 36.66 16.87
CA GLN A 82 9.21 37.39 17.44
C GLN A 82 10.16 37.88 16.35
N MET A 83 10.48 39.16 16.49
CA MET A 83 11.20 40.03 15.58
C MET A 83 12.73 39.92 15.75
N LEU A 84 13.42 40.09 14.62
CA LEU A 84 14.70 40.81 14.40
C LEU A 84 15.93 40.47 15.26
N HIS A 85 17.01 40.02 14.60
CA HIS A 85 18.14 40.88 14.19
C HIS A 85 19.18 40.12 13.34
N PRO A 86 19.87 40.79 12.39
CA PRO A 86 21.00 40.21 11.65
C PRO A 86 22.33 40.69 12.23
N SER A 87 23.34 39.81 12.30
CA SER A 87 24.73 40.21 12.51
C SER A 87 25.69 39.29 11.76
N HIS A 88 26.39 39.89 10.80
CA HIS A 88 27.64 39.38 10.24
C HIS A 88 28.74 39.37 11.32
N SER A 89 29.51 38.28 11.43
CA SER A 89 30.94 38.26 11.08
C SER A 89 31.63 36.94 11.48
N GLN A 90 32.42 36.45 10.53
CA GLN A 90 33.74 35.81 10.62
C GLN A 90 34.11 34.76 11.69
N GLN A 91 34.72 33.69 11.14
CA GLN A 91 35.86 32.90 11.63
C GLN A 91 35.65 31.85 12.73
N SER A 92 35.79 30.60 12.26
CA SER A 92 36.72 29.57 12.76
C SER A 92 36.92 29.45 14.27
N GLU A 93 36.40 28.38 14.88
CA GLU A 93 37.24 27.48 15.69
C GLU A 93 36.56 26.13 15.96
N CYS A 94 37.41 25.12 15.99
CA CYS A 94 37.10 23.71 16.15
C CYS A 94 36.76 23.42 17.62
N ALA A 95 35.55 22.94 17.89
CA ALA A 95 35.22 22.34 19.19
C ALA A 95 34.53 21.00 18.95
N ILE A 96 35.31 19.93 19.13
CA ILE A 96 34.84 18.55 19.16
C ILE A 96 34.11 18.35 20.49
N THR A 97 32.79 18.46 20.49
CA THR A 97 31.96 17.96 21.60
C THR A 97 31.69 16.47 21.38
N THR A 98 32.42 15.64 22.11
CA THR A 98 32.10 14.23 22.34
C THR A 98 30.82 14.14 23.18
N GLN A 99 29.67 14.01 22.54
CA GLN A 99 28.46 13.57 23.21
C GLN A 99 28.57 12.06 23.49
N THR A 100 28.61 11.73 24.77
CA THR A 100 28.47 10.38 25.31
C THR A 100 27.06 9.87 25.00
N SER A 101 26.95 9.08 23.93
CA SER A 101 25.73 8.34 23.60
C SER A 101 25.49 7.28 24.66
N SER A 102 24.42 7.46 25.43
CA SER A 102 23.96 6.50 26.43
C SER A 102 23.53 5.20 25.77
N VAL A 103 23.87 4.08 26.39
CA VAL A 103 23.59 2.72 25.91
C VAL A 103 22.09 2.38 25.95
N ASP A 104 21.29 3.18 26.66
CA ASP A 104 19.87 2.91 26.92
C ASP A 104 18.93 3.30 25.75
N GLU A 105 19.31 4.24 24.88
CA GLU A 105 18.47 4.62 23.72
C GLU A 105 18.41 3.53 22.64
N ASN A 106 19.44 2.69 22.54
CA ASN A 106 19.53 1.70 21.47
C ASN A 106 18.69 0.44 21.76
N GLN A 107 18.51 0.06 23.04
CA GLN A 107 17.65 -1.06 23.41
C GLN A 107 16.16 -0.74 23.22
N ASN A 108 15.75 0.50 23.49
CA ASN A 108 14.38 0.96 23.25
C ASN A 108 14.02 0.98 21.75
N SER A 109 14.97 1.26 20.86
CA SER A 109 14.70 1.23 19.40
C SER A 109 14.50 -0.19 18.88
N ALA A 110 15.28 -1.16 19.39
CA ALA A 110 15.18 -2.57 19.01
C ALA A 110 13.89 -3.20 19.53
N GLN A 111 13.48 -2.86 20.75
CA GLN A 111 12.22 -3.33 21.33
C GLN A 111 11.00 -2.76 20.59
N LYS A 112 10.98 -1.46 20.29
CA LYS A 112 9.93 -0.85 19.47
C LYS A 112 9.87 -1.44 18.06
N SER A 113 11.03 -1.75 17.47
CA SER A 113 11.10 -2.41 16.15
C SER A 113 10.56 -3.84 16.20
N TYR A 114 10.85 -4.58 17.27
CA TYR A 114 10.36 -5.94 17.49
C TYR A 114 8.86 -5.98 17.76
N GLU A 115 8.33 -5.06 18.56
CA GLU A 115 6.88 -4.90 18.79
C GLU A 115 6.14 -4.57 17.50
N LYS A 116 6.68 -3.64 16.69
CA LYS A 116 6.12 -3.31 15.37
C LYS A 116 6.14 -4.51 14.43
N TRP A 117 7.21 -5.31 14.45
CA TRP A 117 7.30 -6.54 13.66
C TRP A 117 6.30 -7.61 14.12
N GLN A 118 6.11 -7.80 15.44
CA GLN A 118 5.10 -8.70 15.97
C GLN A 118 3.67 -8.27 15.57
N GLN A 119 3.37 -6.97 15.62
CA GLN A 119 2.07 -6.46 15.16
C GLN A 119 1.82 -6.76 13.67
N ILE A 120 2.86 -6.66 12.82
CA ILE A 120 2.77 -6.99 11.40
C ILE A 120 2.55 -8.50 11.19
N ILE A 121 3.23 -9.36 11.96
CA ILE A 121 3.05 -10.82 11.89
C ILE A 121 1.64 -11.22 12.32
N ASN A 122 1.15 -10.68 13.44
CA ASN A 122 -0.18 -11.00 13.96
C ASN A 122 -1.27 -10.53 12.97
N LYS A 123 -1.15 -9.33 12.41
CA LYS A 123 -2.04 -8.88 11.32
C LYS A 123 -2.01 -9.82 10.13
N LYS A 124 -0.83 -10.33 9.75
CA LYS A 124 -0.67 -11.25 8.62
C LYS A 124 -1.25 -12.65 8.91
N SER A 125 -1.24 -13.12 10.15
CA SER A 125 -1.91 -14.37 10.55
C SER A 125 -3.42 -14.22 10.57
N ASP A 126 -3.94 -13.11 11.10
CA ASP A 126 -5.39 -12.86 11.18
C ASP A 126 -6.00 -12.72 9.78
N LEU A 127 -5.30 -12.02 8.88
CA LEU A 127 -5.67 -11.91 7.45
C LEU A 127 -5.63 -13.25 6.70
N LYS A 128 -4.80 -14.21 7.12
CA LYS A 128 -4.81 -15.56 6.54
C LYS A 128 -5.99 -16.38 7.04
N GLN A 129 -6.38 -16.22 8.30
CA GLN A 129 -7.56 -16.89 8.88
C GLN A 129 -8.87 -16.37 8.28
N GLN A 130 -8.98 -15.06 7.99
CA GLN A 130 -10.14 -14.49 7.29
C GLN A 130 -10.32 -15.02 5.85
N LYS A 131 -9.24 -15.44 5.17
CA LYS A 131 -9.32 -16.03 3.83
C LYS A 131 -9.77 -17.49 3.81
N THR A 132 -9.80 -18.16 4.96
CA THR A 132 -10.16 -19.58 5.08
C THR A 132 -11.56 -19.81 5.64
N VAL A 133 -12.40 -18.77 5.76
CA VAL A 133 -13.82 -18.96 6.11
C VAL A 133 -14.53 -19.64 4.92
N PRO A 134 -15.10 -20.84 5.08
CA PRO A 134 -15.85 -21.50 4.02
C PRO A 134 -17.13 -20.70 3.75
N GLN A 135 -17.24 -20.13 2.55
CA GLN A 135 -18.43 -19.41 2.14
C GLN A 135 -19.59 -20.41 2.01
N ASN A 136 -20.58 -20.24 2.88
CA ASN A 136 -21.89 -20.84 2.79
C ASN A 136 -22.53 -20.39 1.45
N THR A 137 -23.05 -21.36 0.72
CA THR A 137 -23.69 -21.21 -0.58
C THR A 137 -24.93 -20.30 -0.49
N VAL A 138 -24.82 -19.07 -0.97
CA VAL A 138 -25.97 -18.24 -1.33
C VAL A 138 -25.98 -18.09 -2.85
N LEU A 139 -26.97 -18.73 -3.48
CA LEU A 139 -27.31 -18.64 -4.89
C LEU A 139 -27.69 -17.19 -5.23
N TRP A 140 -26.79 -16.47 -5.91
CA TRP A 140 -27.11 -15.20 -6.56
C TRP A 140 -27.49 -15.45 -8.02
N ASN A 141 -28.79 -15.37 -8.32
CA ASN A 141 -29.30 -15.22 -9.67
C ASN A 141 -29.01 -13.79 -10.15
N VAL A 142 -28.08 -13.64 -11.09
CA VAL A 142 -27.80 -12.36 -11.77
C VAL A 142 -28.43 -12.37 -13.17
N PRO A 143 -29.11 -11.30 -13.61
CA PRO A 143 -29.77 -11.23 -14.92
C PRO A 143 -28.81 -11.31 -16.11
N THR A 144 -29.28 -11.99 -17.17
CA THR A 144 -28.53 -12.47 -18.33
C THR A 144 -28.13 -11.40 -19.37
N SER A 145 -28.30 -10.10 -19.11
CA SER A 145 -28.15 -9.06 -20.15
C SER A 145 -26.78 -8.39 -20.22
N ALA A 146 -25.84 -8.63 -19.28
CA ALA A 146 -24.49 -8.05 -19.30
C ALA A 146 -23.38 -9.04 -19.70
N ARG A 147 -23.73 -10.17 -20.34
CA ARG A 147 -22.73 -11.04 -20.98
C ARG A 147 -22.38 -10.46 -22.35
N SER A 148 -21.36 -9.59 -22.34
CA SER A 148 -20.56 -9.30 -23.51
C SER A 148 -20.24 -10.62 -24.23
N PHE A 149 -20.74 -10.71 -25.47
CA PHE A 149 -20.31 -11.66 -26.48
C PHE A 149 -18.80 -11.46 -26.70
N ASN A 150 -17.99 -12.24 -25.99
CA ASN A 150 -16.61 -12.45 -26.40
C ASN A 150 -16.26 -13.92 -26.13
N ASP A 151 -16.50 -14.70 -27.18
CA ASP A 151 -15.99 -16.03 -27.52
C ASP A 151 -15.73 -17.05 -26.41
N ASN A 152 -16.54 -18.11 -26.50
CA ASN A 152 -16.43 -19.41 -25.85
C ASN A 152 -15.16 -20.19 -26.24
N LYS A 153 -13.97 -19.65 -26.02
CA LYS A 153 -12.78 -20.48 -25.80
C LYS A 153 -12.55 -20.56 -24.32
N LYS A 154 -12.66 -21.76 -23.76
CA LYS A 154 -12.24 -22.07 -22.39
C LYS A 154 -10.73 -21.81 -22.30
N VAL A 155 -10.35 -20.56 -22.09
CA VAL A 155 -8.97 -20.15 -21.86
C VAL A 155 -8.51 -20.93 -20.65
N SER A 156 -7.58 -21.86 -20.87
CA SER A 156 -7.03 -22.70 -19.82
C SER A 156 -6.45 -21.80 -18.74
N THR A 157 -6.56 -22.19 -17.47
CA THR A 157 -5.98 -21.47 -16.33
C THR A 157 -4.52 -21.07 -16.59
N ASN A 158 -3.77 -21.90 -17.33
CA ASN A 158 -2.38 -21.63 -17.73
C ASN A 158 -2.26 -20.47 -18.73
N GLU A 159 -3.17 -20.37 -19.70
CA GLU A 159 -3.17 -19.29 -20.69
C GLU A 159 -3.59 -17.96 -20.04
N ARG A 160 -4.51 -18.00 -19.07
CA ARG A 160 -4.82 -16.83 -18.23
C ARG A 160 -3.60 -16.37 -17.43
N LEU A 161 -2.91 -17.29 -16.75
CA LEU A 161 -1.69 -16.97 -15.99
C LEU A 161 -0.56 -16.43 -16.89
N TYR A 162 -0.45 -16.93 -18.12
CA TYR A 162 0.52 -16.41 -19.09
C TYR A 162 0.20 -14.97 -19.51
N ARG A 163 -1.07 -14.66 -19.80
CA ARG A 163 -1.50 -13.29 -20.09
C ARG A 163 -1.29 -12.35 -18.89
N ASP A 164 -1.66 -12.79 -17.69
CA ASP A 164 -1.41 -12.04 -16.45
C ASP A 164 0.11 -11.78 -16.26
N GLY A 165 0.96 -12.76 -16.62
CA GLY A 165 2.42 -12.62 -16.59
C GLY A 165 2.94 -11.56 -17.55
N LEU A 166 2.45 -11.54 -18.80
CA LEU A 166 2.80 -10.54 -19.80
C LEU A 166 2.32 -9.14 -19.39
N ASP A 167 1.10 -9.01 -18.88
CA ASP A 167 0.56 -7.74 -18.40
C ASP A 167 1.35 -7.21 -17.20
N LYS A 168 1.78 -8.10 -16.29
CA LYS A 168 2.65 -7.74 -15.17
C LYS A 168 4.02 -7.26 -15.65
N GLN A 169 4.59 -7.89 -16.68
CA GLN A 169 5.85 -7.46 -17.28
C GLN A 169 5.72 -6.09 -17.96
N LYS A 170 4.66 -5.89 -18.75
CA LYS A 170 4.36 -4.61 -19.42
C LYS A 170 4.18 -3.48 -18.40
N ASN A 171 3.40 -3.72 -17.35
CA ASN A 171 3.21 -2.77 -16.26
C ASN A 171 4.52 -2.44 -15.53
N LYS A 172 5.42 -3.42 -15.36
CA LYS A 172 6.74 -3.18 -14.76
C LYS A 172 7.60 -2.26 -15.64
N ILE A 173 7.61 -2.48 -16.95
CA ILE A 173 8.36 -1.65 -17.91
C ILE A 173 7.81 -0.22 -17.92
N GLN A 174 6.50 -0.06 -18.04
CA GLN A 174 5.85 1.26 -18.06
C GLN A 174 6.11 2.06 -16.77
N LYS A 175 6.09 1.41 -15.60
CA LYS A 175 6.46 2.04 -14.32
C LYS A 175 7.92 2.47 -14.28
N ALA A 176 8.83 1.65 -14.80
CA ALA A 176 10.24 2.00 -14.86
C ALA A 176 10.49 3.23 -15.76
N GLU A 177 9.77 3.34 -16.87
CA GLU A 177 9.83 4.50 -17.77
C GLU A 177 9.27 5.76 -17.12
N GLN A 178 8.10 5.68 -16.46
CA GLN A 178 7.53 6.79 -15.72
C GLN A 178 8.46 7.29 -14.60
N TYR A 179 9.08 6.37 -13.86
CA TYR A 179 10.05 6.72 -12.83
C TYR A 179 11.28 7.42 -13.42
N LYS A 180 11.78 6.95 -14.57
CA LYS A 180 12.90 7.58 -15.28
C LYS A 180 12.56 9.02 -15.70
N LEU A 181 11.35 9.26 -16.20
CA LEU A 181 10.86 10.59 -16.57
C LEU A 181 10.72 11.50 -15.35
N GLN A 182 10.15 10.99 -14.25
CA GLN A 182 10.01 11.75 -13.01
C GLN A 182 11.37 12.13 -12.41
N LYS A 183 12.34 11.21 -12.45
CA LYS A 183 13.71 11.47 -12.02
C LYS A 183 14.35 12.58 -12.87
N GLN A 184 14.20 12.55 -14.19
CA GLN A 184 14.71 13.62 -15.07
C GLN A 184 14.08 14.98 -14.74
N LEU A 185 12.78 15.03 -14.45
CA LEU A 185 12.11 16.27 -14.05
C LEU A 185 12.61 16.81 -12.71
N LEU A 186 12.86 15.92 -11.74
CA LEU A 186 13.44 16.31 -10.45
C LEU A 186 14.88 16.81 -10.61
N GLU A 187 15.69 16.12 -11.41
CA GLU A 187 17.05 16.54 -11.75
C GLU A 187 17.00 17.93 -12.42
N GLN A 188 16.09 18.18 -13.39
CA GLN A 188 15.91 19.51 -13.99
C GLN A 188 15.53 20.60 -12.99
N LYS A 189 14.67 20.29 -12.00
CA LYS A 189 14.32 21.24 -10.93
C LYS A 189 15.48 21.53 -9.99
N GLN A 190 16.38 20.58 -9.78
CA GLN A 190 17.56 20.73 -8.92
C GLN A 190 18.76 21.36 -9.64
N ILE A 191 18.71 21.54 -10.96
CA ILE A 191 19.73 22.30 -11.69
C ILE A 191 19.62 23.77 -11.26
N THR A 192 20.58 24.20 -10.45
CA THR A 192 20.74 25.58 -9.96
C THR A 192 21.20 26.56 -11.05
N PHE A 193 21.64 26.04 -12.19
CA PHE A 193 22.07 26.84 -13.34
C PHE A 193 21.04 26.74 -14.47
N GLN A 194 20.06 27.64 -14.47
CA GLN A 194 19.09 27.79 -15.55
C GLN A 194 19.48 29.03 -16.37
N PRO A 195 20.32 28.90 -17.41
CA PRO A 195 20.67 30.04 -18.24
C PRO A 195 19.39 30.58 -18.90
N LEU A 196 19.12 31.87 -18.72
CA LEU A 196 18.02 32.58 -19.36
C LEU A 196 18.32 32.72 -20.85
N ILE A 197 18.13 31.64 -21.60
CA ILE A 197 18.25 31.63 -23.06
C ILE A 197 16.99 32.31 -23.60
N SER A 198 17.13 33.47 -24.23
CA SER A 198 16.00 34.22 -24.77
C SER A 198 15.22 33.36 -25.79
N PRO A 199 13.88 33.51 -25.89
CA PRO A 199 13.09 32.80 -26.90
C PRO A 199 13.63 32.99 -28.32
N ARG A 200 14.16 34.19 -28.62
CA ARG A 200 14.83 34.52 -29.88
C ARG A 200 16.12 33.72 -30.09
N SER A 201 16.93 33.51 -29.05
CA SER A 201 18.11 32.65 -29.11
C SER A 201 17.74 31.18 -29.33
N ARG A 202 16.64 30.72 -28.72
CA ARG A 202 16.13 29.35 -28.90
C ARG A 202 15.64 29.12 -30.34
N GLN A 203 14.86 30.06 -30.89
CA GLN A 203 14.43 30.02 -32.29
C GLN A 203 15.60 30.14 -33.28
N MET A 204 16.59 30.99 -33.01
CA MET A 204 17.80 31.08 -33.83
C MET A 204 18.65 29.80 -33.79
N ALA A 205 18.68 29.08 -32.65
CA ALA A 205 19.34 27.78 -32.55
C ALA A 205 18.60 26.68 -33.31
N GLU A 206 17.26 26.71 -33.33
CA GLU A 206 16.45 25.77 -34.10
C GLU A 206 16.53 26.03 -35.61
N LEU A 207 16.49 27.30 -36.03
CA LEU A 207 16.69 27.68 -37.43
C LEU A 207 18.10 27.30 -37.93
N LYS A 208 19.14 27.41 -37.09
CA LYS A 208 20.49 26.93 -37.41
C LYS A 208 20.61 25.41 -37.52
N LYS A 209 19.71 24.62 -36.93
CA LYS A 209 19.68 23.15 -37.11
C LYS A 209 19.16 22.74 -38.49
N LEU A 210 18.41 23.60 -39.16
CA LEU A 210 17.80 23.32 -40.46
C LEU A 210 18.62 23.83 -41.65
N SER A 211 19.60 24.73 -41.45
CA SER A 211 20.24 25.46 -42.56
C SER A 211 21.77 25.38 -42.66
N GLN A 212 22.47 24.43 -42.03
CA GLN A 212 23.92 24.29 -42.26
C GLN A 212 24.33 22.93 -42.83
N PRO A 213 25.12 22.91 -43.93
CA PRO A 213 25.73 21.71 -44.46
C PRO A 213 26.86 21.24 -43.55
N ASP A 214 26.68 20.05 -42.98
CA ASP A 214 27.60 18.99 -42.49
C ASP A 214 28.91 19.28 -41.73
N CYS A 215 29.38 20.52 -41.60
CA CYS A 215 30.68 20.84 -40.98
C CYS A 215 30.56 21.65 -39.67
N SER A 216 29.54 21.37 -38.86
CA SER A 216 29.32 22.05 -37.57
C SER A 216 29.82 21.21 -36.40
N ILE A 217 30.47 21.85 -35.42
CA ILE A 217 31.00 21.29 -34.16
C ILE A 217 29.97 20.41 -33.40
N ASN A 218 28.67 20.57 -33.64
CA ASN A 218 27.62 19.70 -33.08
C ASN A 218 27.56 18.29 -33.71
N ASN A 219 28.15 18.08 -34.89
CA ASN A 219 28.28 16.78 -35.54
C ASN A 219 29.41 15.94 -34.91
N ILE A 220 30.38 16.58 -34.24
CA ILE A 220 31.46 15.88 -33.52
C ILE A 220 30.88 15.03 -32.38
N GLY A 221 29.88 15.53 -31.67
CA GLY A 221 29.20 14.77 -30.60
C GLY A 221 28.49 13.52 -31.13
N SER A 222 27.73 13.66 -32.22
CA SER A 222 27.05 12.53 -32.88
C SER A 222 28.04 11.52 -33.45
N GLN A 223 29.10 11.98 -34.12
CA GLN A 223 30.16 11.11 -34.65
C GLN A 223 30.94 10.41 -33.52
N LEU A 224 31.22 11.08 -32.40
CA LEU A 224 31.86 10.46 -31.23
C LEU A 224 30.95 9.42 -30.57
N TYR A 225 29.65 9.71 -30.45
CA TYR A 225 28.68 8.75 -29.93
C TYR A 225 28.59 7.50 -30.81
N GLN A 226 28.52 7.69 -32.13
CA GLN A 226 28.47 6.60 -33.10
C GLN A 226 29.78 5.80 -33.11
N LYS A 227 30.94 6.47 -33.06
CA LYS A 227 32.25 5.85 -32.90
C LYS A 227 32.36 5.08 -31.57
N GLY A 228 31.72 5.56 -30.50
CA GLY A 228 31.61 4.87 -29.22
C GLY A 228 30.81 3.57 -29.31
N LEU A 229 29.66 3.60 -30.00
CA LEU A 229 28.85 2.39 -30.27
C LEU A 229 29.63 1.36 -31.10
N GLU A 230 30.33 1.80 -32.13
CA GLU A 230 31.16 0.92 -32.97
C GLU A 230 32.31 0.28 -32.19
N LEU A 231 32.98 1.04 -31.32
CA LEU A 231 34.07 0.54 -30.49
C LEU A 231 33.55 -0.48 -29.47
N ASN A 232 32.36 -0.25 -28.91
CA ASN A 232 31.73 -1.19 -27.98
C ASN A 232 31.33 -2.50 -28.69
N SER A 233 30.72 -2.39 -29.89
CA SER A 233 30.41 -3.56 -30.72
C SER A 233 31.66 -4.36 -31.10
N LYS A 234 32.77 -3.69 -31.42
CA LYS A 234 34.06 -4.34 -31.70
C LYS A 234 34.61 -5.07 -30.47
N LYS A 235 34.54 -4.45 -29.27
CA LYS A 235 34.97 -5.10 -28.01
C LYS A 235 34.15 -6.35 -27.70
N GLU A 236 32.84 -6.31 -27.93
CA GLU A 236 31.95 -7.45 -27.70
C GLU A 236 32.26 -8.61 -28.67
N LYS A 237 32.48 -8.31 -29.95
CA LYS A 237 32.93 -9.30 -30.94
C LYS A 237 34.28 -9.91 -30.58
N LEU A 238 35.24 -9.12 -30.11
CA LEU A 238 36.54 -9.61 -29.66
C LEU A 238 36.41 -10.53 -28.45
N ARG A 239 35.56 -10.18 -27.47
CA ARG A 239 35.28 -11.02 -26.29
C ARG A 239 34.68 -12.37 -26.71
N MET A 240 33.76 -12.37 -27.66
CA MET A 240 33.18 -13.59 -28.23
C MET A 240 34.24 -14.47 -28.92
N GLN A 241 35.14 -13.86 -29.72
CA GLN A 241 36.24 -14.59 -30.36
C GLN A 241 37.23 -15.19 -29.36
N ILE A 242 37.62 -14.44 -28.33
CA ILE A 242 38.50 -14.94 -27.26
C ILE A 242 37.84 -16.13 -26.57
N GLN A 243 36.56 -16.02 -26.20
CA GLN A 243 35.84 -17.12 -25.55
C GLN A 243 35.74 -18.36 -26.46
N GLU A 244 35.61 -18.17 -27.77
CA GLU A 244 35.60 -19.28 -28.73
C GLU A 244 36.99 -19.94 -28.87
N GLN A 245 38.06 -19.14 -28.88
CA GLN A 245 39.43 -19.65 -28.87
C GLN A 245 39.75 -20.38 -27.57
N GLU A 246 39.36 -19.86 -26.41
CA GLU A 246 39.48 -20.52 -25.12
C GLU A 246 38.73 -21.86 -25.10
N ARG A 247 37.52 -21.92 -25.70
CA ARG A 247 36.79 -23.18 -25.87
C ARG A 247 37.52 -24.18 -26.76
N LYS A 248 38.19 -23.72 -27.82
CA LYS A 248 38.97 -24.59 -28.73
C LYS A 248 40.27 -25.08 -28.10
N LEU A 249 40.91 -24.23 -27.29
CA LEU A 249 42.17 -24.53 -26.58
C LEU A 249 41.95 -25.25 -25.25
N SER A 250 40.72 -25.31 -24.74
CA SER A 250 40.38 -26.07 -23.54
C SER A 250 40.78 -27.54 -23.72
N PRO A 251 41.74 -28.05 -22.94
CA PRO A 251 42.18 -29.45 -23.01
C PRO A 251 41.08 -30.41 -22.55
N PHE A 252 40.05 -29.89 -21.89
CA PHE A 252 38.86 -30.64 -21.51
C PHE A 252 37.77 -30.43 -22.57
N GLN A 253 37.82 -31.27 -23.61
CA GLN A 253 36.70 -31.50 -24.51
C GLN A 253 35.97 -32.74 -23.98
N PRO A 254 34.86 -32.60 -23.22
CA PRO A 254 34.14 -33.77 -22.75
C PRO A 254 33.67 -34.56 -23.97
N LYS A 255 34.27 -35.73 -24.19
CA LYS A 255 33.77 -36.71 -25.15
C LYS A 255 32.44 -37.19 -24.61
N ILE A 256 31.36 -36.54 -25.05
CA ILE A 256 29.99 -36.96 -24.85
C ILE A 256 29.89 -38.38 -25.43
N THR A 257 29.96 -39.38 -24.56
CA THR A 257 29.84 -40.80 -24.93
C THR A 257 28.49 -41.02 -25.61
N GLU A 258 28.41 -41.94 -26.58
CA GLU A 258 27.18 -42.19 -27.37
C GLU A 258 25.95 -42.48 -26.50
N THR A 259 26.13 -42.97 -25.28
CA THR A 259 25.06 -43.12 -24.27
C THR A 259 24.42 -41.80 -23.85
N SER A 260 25.19 -40.71 -23.73
CA SER A 260 24.66 -39.35 -23.47
C SER A 260 24.08 -38.70 -24.73
N ARG A 261 24.52 -39.11 -25.92
CA ARG A 261 23.91 -38.70 -27.20
C ARG A 261 22.52 -39.33 -27.39
N ASN A 262 22.33 -40.58 -26.99
CA ASN A 262 21.04 -41.27 -27.05
C ASN A 262 19.99 -40.71 -26.06
N HIS A 263 20.40 -40.12 -24.93
CA HIS A 263 19.48 -39.36 -24.06
C HIS A 263 18.93 -38.10 -24.74
N SER A 264 19.66 -37.52 -25.69
CA SER A 264 19.20 -36.36 -26.47
C SER A 264 18.38 -36.73 -27.71
N GLN A 265 18.43 -38.00 -28.16
CA GLN A 265 17.70 -38.51 -29.32
C GLN A 265 16.39 -39.23 -28.95
N ASN A 266 16.26 -39.74 -27.72
CA ASN A 266 14.97 -40.12 -27.14
C ASN A 266 14.14 -38.91 -26.69
N ARG A 267 14.15 -37.83 -27.48
CA ARG A 267 13.13 -36.79 -27.39
C ARG A 267 11.85 -37.40 -27.93
N SER A 268 11.09 -38.05 -27.06
CA SER A 268 9.65 -38.22 -27.29
C SER A 268 9.10 -36.87 -27.77
N ASN A 269 8.32 -36.87 -28.85
CA ASN A 269 7.68 -35.70 -29.48
C ASN A 269 6.71 -34.95 -28.56
N THR A 270 6.70 -35.26 -27.25
CA THR A 270 5.98 -34.48 -26.26
C THR A 270 6.66 -33.12 -26.10
N PRO A 271 5.90 -32.02 -26.27
CA PRO A 271 6.36 -30.66 -26.03
C PRO A 271 7.12 -30.57 -24.70
N ILE A 272 8.19 -29.77 -24.67
CA ILE A 272 9.04 -29.58 -23.47
C ILE A 272 8.18 -29.18 -22.26
N TYR A 273 7.13 -28.40 -22.49
CA TYR A 273 6.17 -28.00 -21.47
C TYR A 273 5.48 -29.19 -20.78
N ASP A 274 5.06 -30.21 -21.53
CA ASP A 274 4.38 -31.38 -20.96
C ASP A 274 5.34 -32.20 -20.10
N LYS A 275 6.60 -32.35 -20.52
CA LYS A 275 7.62 -33.06 -19.73
C LYS A 275 7.88 -32.35 -18.41
N LEU A 276 8.04 -31.02 -18.45
CA LEU A 276 8.23 -30.22 -17.24
C LEU A 276 7.01 -30.26 -16.33
N TYR A 277 5.79 -30.29 -16.91
CA TYR A 277 4.55 -30.42 -16.15
C TYR A 277 4.44 -31.79 -15.47
N PHE A 278 4.72 -32.89 -16.18
CA PHE A 278 4.71 -34.23 -15.59
C PHE A 278 5.79 -34.38 -14.51
N GLN A 279 6.98 -33.83 -14.75
CA GLN A 279 8.06 -33.82 -13.78
C GLN A 279 7.68 -33.04 -12.52
N ALA A 280 7.12 -31.83 -12.66
CA ALA A 280 6.67 -31.03 -11.53
C ALA A 280 5.55 -31.73 -10.73
N LYS A 281 4.64 -32.43 -11.42
CA LYS A 281 3.57 -33.21 -10.80
C LYS A 281 4.13 -34.40 -10.01
N GLU A 282 5.13 -35.07 -10.56
CA GLU A 282 5.82 -36.18 -9.89
C GLU A 282 6.61 -35.69 -8.66
N ASP A 283 7.29 -34.55 -8.77
CA ASP A 283 8.02 -33.92 -7.66
C ASP A 283 7.08 -33.45 -6.55
N MET A 284 5.92 -32.90 -6.89
CA MET A 284 4.89 -32.57 -5.90
C MET A 284 4.39 -33.81 -5.17
N LYS A 285 4.13 -34.91 -5.90
CA LYS A 285 3.69 -36.18 -5.30
C LYS A 285 4.76 -36.75 -4.36
N LYS A 286 6.02 -36.76 -4.78
CA LYS A 286 7.15 -37.20 -3.92
C LYS A 286 7.28 -36.34 -2.67
N LYS A 287 7.08 -35.03 -2.78
CA LYS A 287 7.11 -34.10 -1.64
C LYS A 287 5.96 -34.35 -0.67
N GLU A 288 4.75 -34.58 -1.18
CA GLU A 288 3.57 -34.92 -0.38
C GLU A 288 3.76 -36.28 0.32
N GLU A 289 4.24 -37.30 -0.39
CA GLU A 289 4.56 -38.61 0.19
C GLU A 289 5.63 -38.49 1.28
N PHE A 290 6.66 -37.67 1.08
CA PHE A 290 7.68 -37.40 2.09
C PHE A 290 7.08 -36.70 3.32
N GLN A 291 6.25 -35.68 3.11
CA GLN A 291 5.54 -34.99 4.20
C GLN A 291 4.63 -35.95 4.97
N ASN A 292 3.86 -36.78 4.27
CA ASN A 292 2.99 -37.77 4.90
C ASN A 292 3.80 -38.81 5.68
N ARG A 293 4.94 -39.28 5.15
CA ARG A 293 5.84 -40.19 5.89
C ARG A 293 6.40 -39.54 7.15
N GLU A 294 6.88 -38.29 7.06
CA GLU A 294 7.42 -37.58 8.22
C GLU A 294 6.31 -37.27 9.24
N PHE A 295 5.12 -36.89 8.76
CA PHE A 295 3.94 -36.67 9.60
C PHE A 295 3.51 -37.95 10.32
N SER A 296 3.43 -39.10 9.64
CA SER A 296 3.13 -40.39 10.26
C SER A 296 4.20 -40.84 11.27
N LYS A 297 5.47 -40.46 11.09
CA LYS A 297 6.54 -40.70 12.08
C LYS A 297 6.39 -39.82 13.32
N MET A 298 6.06 -38.54 13.15
CA MET A 298 5.90 -37.60 14.26
C MET A 298 4.58 -37.80 15.01
N HIS A 299 3.54 -38.27 14.31
CA HIS A 299 2.21 -38.49 14.85
C HIS A 299 1.76 -39.94 14.56
N PRO A 300 2.24 -40.93 15.34
CA PRO A 300 1.86 -42.33 15.17
C PRO A 300 0.36 -42.58 15.41
N PHE A 301 -0.36 -41.63 16.02
CA PHE A 301 -1.79 -41.75 16.28
C PHE A 301 -2.62 -41.36 15.05
N HIS A 302 -3.05 -42.36 14.29
CA HIS A 302 -3.98 -42.19 13.17
C HIS A 302 -5.38 -42.44 13.72
N PRO A 303 -6.19 -41.42 14.02
CA PRO A 303 -7.52 -41.64 14.55
C PRO A 303 -8.35 -42.38 13.49
N HIS A 304 -8.56 -43.68 13.70
CA HIS A 304 -9.60 -44.42 13.01
C HIS A 304 -10.92 -43.81 13.45
N SER A 305 -11.46 -42.88 12.66
CA SER A 305 -12.81 -42.36 12.82
C SER A 305 -13.81 -43.42 12.37
N GLN A 306 -13.87 -44.53 13.07
CA GLN A 306 -15.04 -45.39 13.07
C GLN A 306 -15.69 -45.25 14.43
N ASN A 307 -16.86 -44.61 14.42
CA ASN A 307 -17.96 -44.74 15.37
C ASN A 307 -17.56 -45.00 16.83
N ASN A 308 -17.40 -43.95 17.63
CA ASN A 308 -17.59 -44.09 19.07
C ASN A 308 -18.46 -42.97 19.60
N SER A 309 -19.68 -43.39 19.94
CA SER A 309 -20.67 -42.68 20.73
C SER A 309 -20.09 -42.14 22.03
N ASN A 310 -20.59 -40.96 22.40
CA ASN A 310 -20.57 -40.33 23.71
C ASN A 310 -20.18 -41.26 24.87
N LYS A 311 -18.89 -41.31 25.20
CA LYS A 311 -18.43 -41.76 26.51
C LYS A 311 -18.05 -40.53 27.30
N HIS A 312 -18.95 -40.12 28.20
CA HIS A 312 -18.65 -39.18 29.28
C HIS A 312 -17.36 -39.64 29.97
N THR A 313 -16.27 -38.92 29.74
CA THR A 313 -15.06 -39.09 30.54
C THR A 313 -15.39 -38.69 31.97
N THR A 314 -15.17 -39.60 32.91
CA THR A 314 -15.43 -39.37 34.33
C THR A 314 -14.60 -38.16 34.80
N ALA A 315 -15.19 -37.29 35.62
CA ALA A 315 -14.56 -36.06 36.13
C ALA A 315 -13.14 -36.25 36.71
N ILE A 316 -12.85 -37.47 37.19
CA ILE A 316 -11.54 -37.88 37.69
C ILE A 316 -10.46 -37.89 36.59
N GLN A 317 -10.80 -38.27 35.35
CA GLN A 317 -9.86 -38.27 34.23
C GLN A 317 -9.59 -36.84 33.72
N GLN A 318 -10.60 -35.98 33.74
CA GLN A 318 -10.44 -34.56 33.39
C GLN A 318 -9.56 -33.86 34.43
N LYS A 319 -9.74 -34.12 35.72
CA LYS A 319 -8.88 -33.56 36.78
C LYS A 319 -7.42 -34.00 36.63
N LYS A 320 -7.16 -35.29 36.33
CA LYS A 320 -5.80 -35.78 36.06
C LYS A 320 -5.18 -35.16 34.81
N LEU A 321 -5.97 -34.87 33.79
CA LEU A 321 -5.50 -34.21 32.57
C LEU A 321 -5.12 -32.75 32.85
N VAL A 322 -5.96 -32.01 33.57
CA VAL A 322 -5.68 -30.62 33.96
C VAL A 322 -4.43 -30.55 34.82
N GLU A 323 -4.28 -31.44 35.79
CA GLU A 323 -3.10 -31.48 36.66
C GLU A 323 -1.81 -31.80 35.88
N LYS A 324 -1.90 -32.65 34.85
CA LYS A 324 -0.79 -32.92 33.94
C LYS A 324 -0.41 -31.70 33.10
N LEU A 325 -1.38 -30.97 32.58
CA LEU A 325 -1.15 -29.74 31.79
C LEU A 325 -0.51 -28.62 32.62
N VAL A 326 -0.94 -28.46 33.89
CA VAL A 326 -0.34 -27.49 34.82
C VAL A 326 1.13 -27.84 35.09
N LYS A 327 1.44 -29.11 35.37
CA LYS A 327 2.82 -29.56 35.59
C LYS A 327 3.70 -29.36 34.35
N GLU A 328 3.18 -29.63 33.15
CA GLU A 328 3.92 -29.43 31.91
C GLU A 328 4.21 -27.93 31.66
N HIS A 329 3.25 -27.05 31.95
CA HIS A 329 3.43 -25.61 31.86
C HIS A 329 4.51 -25.10 32.84
N GLU A 330 4.48 -25.56 34.10
CA GLU A 330 5.50 -25.21 35.09
C GLU A 330 6.90 -25.71 34.70
N GLU A 331 7.02 -26.94 34.18
CA GLU A 331 8.30 -27.46 33.71
C GLU A 331 8.86 -26.64 32.54
N LYS A 332 7.98 -26.23 31.61
CA LYS A 332 8.37 -25.39 30.48
C LYS A 332 8.86 -24.01 30.92
N GLN A 333 8.20 -23.39 31.90
CA GLN A 333 8.65 -22.12 32.49
C GLN A 333 10.03 -22.27 33.14
N LYS A 334 10.25 -23.32 33.95
CA LYS A 334 11.56 -23.60 34.56
C LYS A 334 12.67 -23.81 33.54
N ARG A 335 12.39 -24.49 32.40
CA ARG A 335 13.37 -24.65 31.31
C ARG A 335 13.74 -23.32 30.64
N ILE A 336 12.78 -22.42 30.47
CA ILE A 336 13.04 -21.09 29.88
C ILE A 336 13.90 -20.26 30.82
N GLU A 337 13.58 -20.28 32.12
CA GLU A 337 14.33 -19.54 33.14
C GLU A 337 15.77 -20.05 33.28
N LYS A 338 15.96 -21.37 33.28
CA LYS A 338 17.30 -21.99 33.27
C LYS A 338 18.12 -21.58 32.04
N LYS A 339 17.52 -21.55 30.84
CA LYS A 339 18.20 -21.09 29.62
C LYS A 339 18.59 -19.61 29.68
N LYS A 340 17.75 -18.76 30.28
CA LYS A 340 18.07 -17.34 30.48
C LYS A 340 19.29 -17.17 31.41
N GLN A 341 19.35 -17.93 32.49
CA GLN A 341 20.49 -17.91 33.42
C GLN A 341 21.78 -18.43 32.75
N GLU A 342 21.71 -19.53 32.00
CA GLU A 342 22.86 -20.07 31.25
C GLU A 342 23.39 -19.05 30.22
N TYR A 343 22.51 -18.34 29.52
CA TYR A 343 22.90 -17.30 28.57
C TYR A 343 23.57 -16.11 29.27
N GLN A 344 23.05 -15.69 30.42
CA GLN A 344 23.60 -14.58 31.19
C GLN A 344 25.02 -14.90 31.72
N ILE A 345 25.25 -16.14 32.18
CA ILE A 345 26.57 -16.63 32.62
C ILE A 345 27.55 -16.74 31.44
N GLN A 346 27.10 -17.18 30.26
CA GLN A 346 27.94 -17.21 29.05
C GLN A 346 28.40 -15.83 28.60
N VAL A 347 27.54 -14.81 28.73
CA VAL A 347 27.88 -13.43 28.35
C VAL A 347 28.85 -12.77 29.34
N GLN A 348 28.82 -13.16 30.62
CA GLN A 348 29.72 -12.61 31.64
C GLN A 348 31.15 -13.16 31.58
N ASN A 349 31.34 -14.38 31.07
CA ASN A 349 32.64 -15.08 31.09
C ASN A 349 33.39 -15.15 29.76
N GLN A 350 32.87 -14.54 28.68
CA GLN A 350 33.62 -14.44 27.43
C GLN A 350 34.06 -13.00 27.15
N VAL A 351 35.37 -12.75 27.29
CA VAL A 351 36.06 -11.57 26.76
C VAL A 351 36.04 -11.68 25.23
N THR A 352 34.92 -11.30 24.64
CA THR A 352 34.78 -11.26 23.18
C THR A 352 35.42 -9.97 22.68
N PHE A 353 36.48 -10.14 21.89
CA PHE A 353 37.12 -9.08 21.12
C PHE A 353 36.05 -8.35 20.29
N LYS A 354 35.76 -7.11 20.66
CA LYS A 354 34.87 -6.21 19.91
C LYS A 354 35.73 -5.35 18.99
N PRO A 355 35.99 -5.73 17.73
CA PRO A 355 36.74 -4.87 16.82
C PRO A 355 35.96 -3.57 16.64
N ASN A 356 36.63 -2.45 16.90
CA ASN A 356 36.09 -1.13 16.69
C ASN A 356 36.13 -0.82 15.19
N ILE A 357 35.11 -1.28 14.45
CA ILE A 357 34.99 -1.05 13.01
C ILE A 357 34.37 0.34 12.83
N ASN A 358 35.15 1.29 12.30
CA ASN A 358 34.68 2.62 11.92
C ASN A 358 33.50 2.50 10.93
N LYS A 359 32.36 3.10 11.29
CA LYS A 359 31.04 2.76 10.76
C LYS A 359 30.65 3.48 9.46
N ASP A 360 31.51 4.29 8.86
CA ASP A 360 31.03 5.34 7.95
C ASP A 360 30.70 4.88 6.51
N ALA A 361 31.32 3.81 6.00
CA ALA A 361 31.09 3.40 4.61
C ALA A 361 30.13 2.20 4.45
N THR A 362 30.14 1.27 5.40
CA THR A 362 29.39 0.01 5.29
C THR A 362 27.98 0.14 5.88
N TYR A 363 27.80 0.93 6.96
CA TYR A 363 26.47 1.13 7.54
C TYR A 363 25.56 1.98 6.68
N LYS A 364 26.10 2.93 5.90
CA LYS A 364 25.29 3.74 4.96
C LYS A 364 24.61 2.87 3.89
N LYS A 365 25.32 1.87 3.36
CA LYS A 365 24.75 0.91 2.39
C LYS A 365 23.74 -0.05 3.01
N ILE A 366 23.91 -0.41 4.28
CA ILE A 366 22.99 -1.29 5.00
C ILE A 366 21.73 -0.52 5.45
N SER A 367 21.86 0.74 5.87
CA SER A 367 20.71 1.59 6.21
C SER A 367 19.88 1.93 4.96
N GLU A 368 20.53 2.27 3.84
CA GLU A 368 19.85 2.46 2.56
C GLU A 368 19.10 1.19 2.14
N LYS A 369 19.73 0.01 2.25
CA LYS A 369 19.08 -1.27 1.92
C LYS A 369 17.90 -1.60 2.86
N LYS A 370 18.00 -1.24 4.14
CA LYS A 370 16.92 -1.43 5.12
C LYS A 370 15.74 -0.48 4.84
N GLU A 371 16.01 0.76 4.42
CA GLU A 371 14.99 1.68 3.93
C GLU A 371 14.31 1.14 2.67
N TYR A 372 15.04 0.51 1.73
CA TYR A 372 14.43 -0.14 0.57
C TYR A 372 13.46 -1.27 0.97
N GLU A 373 13.86 -2.14 1.91
CA GLU A 373 12.99 -3.23 2.40
C GLU A 373 11.76 -2.68 3.15
N ASP A 374 11.93 -1.64 3.97
CA ASP A 374 10.83 -1.00 4.69
C ASP A 374 9.86 -0.26 3.74
N ILE A 375 10.37 0.39 2.69
CA ILE A 375 9.57 1.01 1.63
C ILE A 375 8.80 -0.05 0.84
N GLU A 376 9.43 -1.18 0.51
CA GLU A 376 8.79 -2.29 -0.21
C GLU A 376 7.68 -2.92 0.62
N ILE A 377 7.91 -3.13 1.93
CA ILE A 377 6.88 -3.61 2.88
C ILE A 377 5.73 -2.61 3.01
N ALA A 378 6.02 -1.31 3.09
CA ALA A 378 4.99 -0.27 3.17
C ALA A 378 4.12 -0.23 1.89
N MET A 379 4.73 -0.34 0.72
CA MET A 379 3.98 -0.40 -0.55
C MET A 379 3.14 -1.67 -0.67
N ASP A 380 3.64 -2.82 -0.21
CA ASP A 380 2.87 -4.07 -0.25
C ASP A 380 1.70 -4.02 0.75
N LEU A 381 1.87 -3.40 1.93
CA LEU A 381 0.76 -3.14 2.87
C LEU A 381 -0.29 -2.21 2.25
N GLN A 382 0.13 -1.13 1.59
CA GLN A 382 -0.78 -0.22 0.88
C GLN A 382 -1.52 -0.93 -0.26
N ARG A 383 -0.85 -1.83 -1.00
CA ARG A 383 -1.46 -2.65 -2.07
C ARG A 383 -2.49 -3.64 -1.51
N ILE A 384 -2.22 -4.23 -0.35
CA ILE A 384 -3.17 -5.14 0.32
C ILE A 384 -4.38 -4.35 0.84
N GLN A 385 -4.18 -3.17 1.45
CA GLN A 385 -5.27 -2.31 1.91
C GLN A 385 -6.17 -1.84 0.76
N SER A 386 -5.58 -1.36 -0.33
CA SER A 386 -6.33 -0.97 -1.54
C SER A 386 -7.05 -2.15 -2.21
N GLY A 387 -6.46 -3.35 -2.16
CA GLY A 387 -7.10 -4.58 -2.65
C GLY A 387 -8.21 -5.13 -1.75
N LEU A 388 -8.27 -4.75 -0.47
CA LEU A 388 -9.35 -5.09 0.45
C LEU A 388 -10.52 -4.10 0.31
N GLN A 389 -10.24 -2.81 0.11
CA GLN A 389 -11.28 -1.81 -0.17
C GLN A 389 -11.96 -2.06 -1.53
N SER A 390 -11.25 -2.61 -2.52
CA SER A 390 -11.85 -2.91 -3.83
C SER A 390 -12.81 -4.11 -3.82
N LYS A 391 -12.75 -5.00 -2.80
CA LYS A 391 -13.61 -6.20 -2.73
C LYS A 391 -14.91 -6.00 -1.96
N ASN A 392 -15.01 -4.95 -1.15
CA ASN A 392 -16.27 -4.55 -0.50
C ASN A 392 -17.07 -3.51 -1.29
N SER A 393 -16.65 -3.18 -2.51
CA SER A 393 -17.29 -2.12 -3.32
C SER A 393 -17.97 -2.65 -4.60
N PHE A 394 -18.15 -3.96 -4.77
CA PHE A 394 -18.71 -4.52 -6.02
C PHE A 394 -20.25 -4.40 -6.13
N SER A 395 -20.84 -3.36 -5.53
CA SER A 395 -22.28 -3.12 -5.66
C SER A 395 -22.62 -1.64 -5.81
N GLN A 396 -21.70 -0.82 -6.34
CA GLN A 396 -22.03 0.40 -7.07
C GLN A 396 -20.78 1.05 -7.69
N CYS A 397 -21.00 1.72 -8.82
CA CYS A 397 -20.10 2.64 -9.54
C CYS A 397 -19.12 2.04 -10.56
N GLU A 398 -19.56 2.13 -11.82
CA GLU A 398 -18.74 2.63 -12.91
C GLU A 398 -18.06 3.96 -12.54
N THR A 399 -16.91 4.19 -13.17
CA THR A 399 -16.04 5.38 -13.08
C THR A 399 -15.20 5.52 -11.80
N ARG A 400 -13.97 5.00 -11.83
CA ARG A 400 -12.93 5.29 -10.82
C ARG A 400 -11.55 5.45 -11.45
N THR A 401 -11.36 6.60 -12.07
CA THR A 401 -10.05 7.25 -12.21
C THR A 401 -10.03 8.44 -11.25
N GLN A 402 -8.89 8.67 -10.59
CA GLN A 402 -8.55 9.79 -9.67
C GLN A 402 -8.76 9.51 -8.18
N SER A 403 -7.64 9.28 -7.47
CA SER A 403 -7.57 9.39 -6.00
C SER A 403 -6.28 10.10 -5.57
N GLN A 404 -6.03 11.27 -6.16
CA GLN A 404 -5.20 12.33 -5.57
C GLN A 404 -5.93 13.68 -5.49
N GLN A 405 -7.25 13.71 -5.74
CA GLN A 405 -8.08 14.93 -5.77
C GLN A 405 -9.17 14.96 -4.70
N SER A 406 -9.04 14.25 -3.58
CA SER A 406 -10.10 14.21 -2.55
C SER A 406 -10.16 15.45 -1.65
N GLN A 407 -9.77 16.61 -2.19
CA GLN A 407 -10.24 17.93 -1.75
C GLN A 407 -10.44 18.83 -2.98
N GLN A 408 -11.13 18.35 -4.02
CA GLN A 408 -11.95 19.29 -4.78
C GLN A 408 -12.95 19.85 -3.77
N SER A 409 -12.72 21.09 -3.35
CA SER A 409 -13.61 21.80 -2.43
C SER A 409 -15.02 21.74 -3.01
N LEU A 410 -16.05 21.69 -2.17
CA LEU A 410 -17.45 21.77 -2.62
C LEU A 410 -17.65 22.92 -3.62
N PHE A 411 -16.93 24.02 -3.39
CA PHE A 411 -16.74 25.14 -4.31
C PHE A 411 -16.37 24.74 -5.75
N ASP A 412 -15.39 23.86 -5.97
CA ASP A 412 -15.00 23.41 -7.31
C ASP A 412 -16.12 22.64 -8.03
N MET A 413 -16.88 21.83 -7.27
CA MET A 413 -18.02 21.11 -7.84
C MET A 413 -19.18 22.05 -8.18
N ASN A 414 -19.47 23.01 -7.30
CA ASN A 414 -20.53 23.98 -7.53
C ASN A 414 -20.18 24.93 -8.68
N ILE A 415 -18.91 25.37 -8.78
CA ILE A 415 -18.42 26.13 -9.94
C ILE A 415 -18.55 25.34 -11.23
N GLN A 416 -18.15 24.06 -11.24
CA GLN A 416 -18.27 23.23 -12.44
C GLN A 416 -19.74 23.06 -12.85
N ARG A 417 -20.64 22.86 -11.88
CA ARG A 417 -22.08 22.72 -12.13
C ARG A 417 -22.64 23.99 -12.76
N ILE A 418 -22.36 25.14 -12.16
CA ILE A 418 -22.81 26.45 -12.66
C ILE A 418 -22.21 26.72 -14.05
N PHE A 419 -20.92 26.47 -14.24
CA PHE A 419 -20.26 26.65 -15.53
C PHE A 419 -20.94 25.83 -16.64
N ASN A 420 -21.22 24.55 -16.38
CA ASN A 420 -21.87 23.67 -17.36
C ASN A 420 -23.33 24.07 -17.65
N GLN A 421 -24.00 24.78 -16.74
CA GLN A 421 -25.35 25.31 -16.96
C GLN A 421 -25.32 26.60 -17.79
N LEU A 422 -24.24 27.39 -17.67
CA LEU A 422 -24.04 28.61 -18.45
C LEU A 422 -23.54 28.32 -19.88
N ASP A 423 -22.74 27.26 -20.06
CA ASP A 423 -22.19 26.78 -21.35
C ASP A 423 -23.22 25.92 -22.09
N SER A 424 -24.15 26.58 -22.79
CA SER A 424 -25.29 25.92 -23.43
C SER A 424 -24.92 25.04 -24.63
N ASP A 425 -23.85 25.40 -25.35
CA ASP A 425 -23.31 24.67 -26.49
C ASP A 425 -22.24 23.63 -26.12
N GLN A 426 -21.83 23.59 -24.85
CA GLN A 426 -20.85 22.65 -24.30
C GLN A 426 -19.50 22.69 -25.02
N ASP A 427 -19.12 23.86 -25.54
CA ASP A 427 -17.86 24.04 -26.27
C ASP A 427 -16.68 24.25 -25.30
N GLY A 428 -16.96 24.40 -24.00
CA GLY A 428 -16.01 24.62 -22.94
C GLY A 428 -15.74 26.10 -22.64
N TYR A 429 -16.51 27.02 -23.22
CA TYR A 429 -16.39 28.46 -23.07
C TYR A 429 -17.76 29.10 -22.81
N ILE A 430 -17.79 30.09 -21.92
CA ILE A 430 -18.96 30.95 -21.74
C ILE A 430 -18.77 32.14 -22.68
N SER A 431 -19.60 32.23 -23.71
CA SER A 431 -19.67 33.36 -24.64
C SER A 431 -20.94 34.17 -24.38
N LYS A 432 -20.87 35.49 -24.55
CA LYS A 432 -22.01 36.42 -24.33
C LYS A 432 -23.25 36.05 -25.15
N GLU A 433 -23.06 35.44 -26.32
CA GLU A 433 -24.14 35.06 -27.23
C GLU A 433 -24.83 33.74 -26.83
N ASN A 434 -24.14 32.85 -26.11
CA ASN A 434 -24.61 31.49 -25.81
C ASN A 434 -24.88 31.24 -24.31
N ILE A 435 -25.06 32.29 -23.48
CA ILE A 435 -25.38 32.12 -22.06
C ILE A 435 -26.85 31.72 -21.88
N SER A 436 -27.10 30.55 -21.32
CA SER A 436 -28.43 30.14 -20.87
C SER A 436 -28.61 30.40 -19.37
N LEU A 437 -29.65 31.14 -18.99
CA LEU A 437 -29.99 31.41 -17.58
C LEU A 437 -31.20 30.61 -17.10
N ASP A 438 -31.87 29.90 -18.00
CA ASP A 438 -33.17 29.25 -17.72
C ASP A 438 -33.05 28.05 -16.79
N GLU A 439 -31.89 27.39 -16.77
CA GLU A 439 -31.64 26.18 -15.97
C GLU A 439 -30.94 26.46 -14.63
N LEU A 440 -30.56 27.71 -14.37
CA LEU A 440 -29.91 28.09 -13.11
C LEU A 440 -30.94 28.32 -12.00
N ASP A 441 -30.65 27.79 -10.81
CA ASP A 441 -31.42 28.12 -9.63
C ASP A 441 -31.22 29.59 -9.22
N PHE A 442 -32.27 30.19 -8.67
CA PHE A 442 -32.28 31.61 -8.29
C PHE A 442 -31.17 31.96 -7.29
N GLU A 443 -30.81 31.03 -6.40
CA GLU A 443 -29.76 31.24 -5.40
C GLU A 443 -28.36 31.27 -6.06
N SER A 444 -28.05 30.33 -6.97
CA SER A 444 -26.84 30.39 -7.79
C SER A 444 -26.78 31.66 -8.65
N LEU A 445 -27.88 32.04 -9.30
CA LEU A 445 -27.93 33.22 -10.18
C LEU A 445 -27.59 34.49 -9.40
N LYS A 446 -28.18 34.64 -8.21
CA LYS A 446 -27.88 35.76 -7.30
C LYS A 446 -26.43 35.76 -6.81
N ALA A 447 -25.85 34.57 -6.56
CA ALA A 447 -24.46 34.47 -6.12
C ALA A 447 -23.47 34.87 -7.22
N ILE A 448 -23.77 34.59 -8.49
CA ILE A 448 -22.88 34.84 -9.63
C ILE A 448 -23.19 36.14 -10.40
N GLU A 449 -24.22 36.89 -10.00
CA GLU A 449 -24.64 38.14 -10.67
C GLU A 449 -23.48 39.11 -10.92
N VAL A 450 -22.59 39.27 -9.93
CA VAL A 450 -21.40 40.13 -10.03
C VAL A 450 -20.42 39.63 -11.10
N VAL A 451 -20.27 38.30 -11.22
CA VAL A 451 -19.42 37.70 -12.26
C VAL A 451 -20.07 37.88 -13.62
N LEU A 452 -21.37 37.62 -13.77
CA LEU A 452 -22.08 37.77 -15.04
C LEU A 452 -22.02 39.20 -15.59
N ASN A 453 -22.19 40.21 -14.72
CA ASN A 453 -22.04 41.62 -15.12
C ASN A 453 -20.64 41.91 -15.64
N GLN A 454 -19.60 41.33 -15.03
CA GLN A 454 -18.23 41.50 -15.52
C GLN A 454 -17.98 40.79 -16.86
N ILE A 455 -18.58 39.61 -17.07
CA ILE A 455 -18.53 38.93 -18.38
C ILE A 455 -19.23 39.76 -19.46
N ASP A 456 -20.32 40.44 -19.10
CA ASP A 456 -21.08 41.27 -20.03
C ASP A 456 -20.35 42.57 -20.42
N GLU A 457 -19.54 43.13 -19.51
CA GLU A 457 -18.71 44.32 -19.73
C GLU A 457 -17.45 44.04 -20.59
N ASP A 458 -16.87 42.84 -20.51
CA ASP A 458 -15.66 42.52 -21.26
C ASP A 458 -15.97 42.11 -22.72
N GLU A 459 -15.82 43.05 -23.66
CA GLU A 459 -16.19 42.93 -25.10
C GLU A 459 -15.64 41.73 -25.90
N TYR A 460 -14.61 41.01 -25.41
CA TYR A 460 -13.86 40.03 -26.22
C TYR A 460 -13.59 38.68 -25.55
N THR A 461 -14.32 38.33 -24.48
CA THR A 461 -13.88 37.23 -23.61
C THR A 461 -14.82 36.05 -23.66
N GLU A 462 -14.48 35.07 -24.49
CA GLU A 462 -14.86 33.67 -24.25
C GLU A 462 -14.13 33.20 -22.99
N ILE A 463 -14.88 32.84 -21.95
CA ILE A 463 -14.31 32.49 -20.64
C ILE A 463 -14.36 30.99 -20.46
N ASN A 464 -13.19 30.36 -20.41
CA ASN A 464 -13.09 28.95 -20.02
C ASN A 464 -13.32 28.74 -18.52
N LEU A 465 -13.58 27.49 -18.12
CA LEU A 465 -13.79 27.10 -16.72
C LEU A 465 -12.73 27.65 -15.75
N LYS A 466 -11.46 27.69 -16.15
CA LYS A 466 -10.38 28.20 -15.29
C LYS A 466 -10.48 29.72 -15.10
N GLY A 467 -10.83 30.44 -16.16
CA GLY A 467 -11.12 31.88 -16.11
C GLY A 467 -12.33 32.17 -15.25
N PHE A 468 -13.41 31.41 -15.43
CA PHE A 468 -14.63 31.54 -14.63
C PHE A 468 -14.37 31.29 -13.14
N LYS A 469 -13.61 30.23 -12.81
CA LYS A 469 -13.17 29.97 -11.44
C LYS A 469 -12.36 31.13 -10.87
N LYS A 470 -11.39 31.66 -11.61
CA LYS A 470 -10.56 32.80 -11.17
C LYS A 470 -11.40 34.06 -10.92
N LEU A 471 -12.43 34.31 -11.73
CA LEU A 471 -13.37 35.42 -11.51
C LEU A 471 -14.18 35.21 -10.23
N CYS A 472 -14.70 34.00 -9.99
CA CYS A 472 -15.40 33.66 -8.75
C CYS A 472 -14.50 33.82 -7.51
N GLU A 473 -13.23 33.43 -7.62
CA GLU A 473 -12.24 33.59 -6.55
C GLU A 473 -11.92 35.07 -6.29
N MET A 474 -11.78 35.87 -7.35
CA MET A 474 -11.49 37.30 -7.27
C MET A 474 -12.61 38.08 -6.54
N HIS A 475 -13.87 37.70 -6.76
CA HIS A 475 -15.04 38.26 -6.08
C HIS A 475 -15.35 37.62 -4.73
N GLN A 476 -14.47 36.73 -4.23
CA GLN A 476 -14.60 36.05 -2.93
C GLN A 476 -15.92 35.27 -2.76
N LEU A 477 -16.48 34.73 -3.85
CA LEU A 477 -17.77 34.01 -3.85
C LEU A 477 -17.74 32.63 -3.17
N HIS A 478 -16.61 32.24 -2.58
CA HIS A 478 -16.43 30.93 -1.95
C HIS A 478 -17.46 30.63 -0.86
N GLN A 479 -17.81 31.61 -0.04
CA GLN A 479 -18.75 31.38 1.07
C GLN A 479 -20.18 31.19 0.56
N GLN A 480 -20.58 32.00 -0.43
CA GLN A 480 -21.92 31.95 -1.02
C GLN A 480 -22.11 30.68 -1.85
N LEU A 481 -21.11 30.32 -2.66
CA LEU A 481 -21.16 29.11 -3.48
C LEU A 481 -21.02 27.82 -2.67
N ASN A 482 -20.45 27.84 -1.47
CA ASN A 482 -20.41 26.66 -0.58
C ASN A 482 -21.71 26.45 0.21
N SER A 483 -22.58 27.48 0.30
CA SER A 483 -23.88 27.36 0.97
C SER A 483 -25.00 26.87 0.06
N LEU A 484 -24.76 26.82 -1.25
CA LEU A 484 -25.60 26.19 -2.28
C LEU A 484 -25.37 24.67 -2.31
#